data_AF-A0A7Y4S041-F1
#
_entry.id   AF-A0A7Y4S041-F1
#
_cell.length_a   1.000
_cell.length_b   1.000
_cell.length_c   1.000
_cell.angle_alpha   90.00
_cell.angle_beta   90.00
_cell.angle_gamma   90.00
#
_symmetry.space_group_name_H-M   'P 1'
#
loop_
_entity.id
_entity.type
_entity.pdbx_description
1 polymer ?
#
loop_
_entity_poly.entity_id
_entity_poly.type
_entity_poly.pdbx_seq_one_letter_code
_entity_poly.pdbx_strand_id
1 'polypeptide(L)'
;MLEDLRKNAIDELSTGNVEQAYIIMCDVISNEHCILDDVYLAAEWALDSNQYNESIDLFTRALSISKSQNETWYLSTIYLARAYAQALVGAKSDALNDLMQLDDELQITWFKNHPFINKQFINTLLD
;
A
#
# COMPACT_ATOMS: atom_id res chain seq x y z
N MET A 1 2.44 -8.68 -22.69
CA MET A 1 1.36 -9.29 -21.89
C MET A 1 1.22 -8.62 -20.54
N LEU A 2 2.17 -8.73 -19.59
CA LEU A 2 2.06 -8.01 -18.30
C LEU A 2 2.14 -6.49 -18.47
N GLU A 3 3.01 -5.99 -19.34
CA GLU A 3 3.09 -4.55 -19.62
C GLU A 3 1.77 -4.00 -20.20
N ASP A 4 1.10 -4.78 -21.05
CA ASP A 4 -0.22 -4.42 -21.58
C ASP A 4 -1.27 -4.38 -20.46
N LEU A 5 -1.24 -5.34 -19.54
CA LEU A 5 -2.14 -5.34 -18.37
C LEU A 5 -1.89 -4.14 -17.46
N ARG A 6 -0.63 -3.83 -17.14
CA ARG A 6 -0.27 -2.64 -16.34
C ARG A 6 -0.77 -1.36 -17.00
N LYS A 7 -0.54 -1.23 -18.30
CA LYS A 7 -1.02 -0.09 -19.07
C LYS A 7 -2.55 0.02 -19.02
N ASN A 8 -3.25 -1.09 -19.24
CA ASN A 8 -4.71 -1.12 -19.17
C ASN A 8 -5.22 -0.73 -17.77
N ALA A 9 -4.58 -1.19 -16.69
CA ALA A 9 -4.94 -0.81 -15.33
C ALA A 9 -4.80 0.70 -15.10
N ILE A 10 -3.70 1.30 -15.59
CA ILE A 10 -3.46 2.75 -15.50
C ILE A 10 -4.49 3.52 -16.34
N ASP A 11 -4.81 3.04 -17.55
CA ASP A 11 -5.79 3.66 -18.43
C ASP A 11 -7.19 3.66 -17.75
N GLU A 12 -7.62 2.53 -17.17
CA GLU A 12 -8.87 2.45 -16.40
C GLU A 12 -8.88 3.41 -15.21
N LEU A 13 -7.77 3.47 -14.44
CA LEU A 13 -7.65 4.41 -13.32
C LEU A 13 -7.77 5.87 -13.79
N SER A 14 -7.16 6.22 -14.92
CA SER A 14 -7.21 7.57 -15.49
C SER A 14 -8.62 8.01 -15.87
N THR A 15 -9.51 7.06 -16.16
CA THR A 15 -10.93 7.30 -16.44
C THR A 15 -11.81 7.29 -15.19
N GLY A 16 -11.24 7.01 -14.01
CA GLY A 16 -11.95 6.91 -12.74
C GLY A 16 -12.51 5.53 -12.42
N ASN A 17 -12.26 4.53 -13.26
CA ASN A 17 -12.71 3.15 -13.06
C ASN A 17 -11.77 2.39 -12.11
N VAL A 18 -11.70 2.82 -10.85
CA VAL A 18 -10.79 2.27 -9.84
C VAL A 18 -11.00 0.76 -9.62
N GLU A 19 -12.26 0.30 -9.62
CA GLU A 19 -12.59 -1.12 -9.45
C GLU A 19 -12.02 -1.98 -10.59
N GLN A 20 -12.20 -1.55 -11.85
CA GLN A 20 -11.67 -2.29 -13.00
C GLN A 20 -10.14 -2.25 -13.04
N ALA A 21 -9.54 -1.10 -12.72
CA ALA A 21 -8.10 -0.99 -12.58
C ALA A 21 -7.55 -1.97 -11.53
N TYR A 22 -8.22 -2.08 -10.37
CA TYR A 22 -7.84 -3.01 -9.31
C TYR A 22 -7.95 -4.48 -9.76
N ILE A 23 -9.05 -4.87 -10.43
CA ILE A 23 -9.22 -6.23 -10.97
C ILE A 23 -8.06 -6.60 -11.90
N ILE A 24 -7.67 -5.69 -12.81
CA ILE A 24 -6.54 -5.93 -13.71
C ILE A 24 -5.23 -6.06 -12.92
N MET A 25 -5.05 -5.26 -11.88
CA MET A 25 -3.88 -5.38 -11.01
C MET A 25 -3.86 -6.69 -10.23
N CYS A 26 -5.01 -7.25 -9.82
CA CYS A 26 -5.09 -8.58 -9.23
C CYS A 26 -4.51 -9.64 -10.19
N ASP A 27 -4.82 -9.54 -11.49
CA ASP A 27 -4.25 -10.44 -12.50
C ASP A 27 -2.73 -10.24 -12.62
N VAL A 28 -2.24 -9.00 -12.64
CA VAL A 28 -0.80 -8.68 -12.69
C VAL A 28 -0.06 -9.27 -11.48
N ILE A 29 -0.55 -9.05 -10.26
CA ILE A 29 0.12 -9.50 -9.04
C ILE A 29 -0.05 -11.00 -8.79
N SER A 30 -0.99 -11.68 -9.45
CA SER A 30 -1.10 -13.14 -9.40
C SER A 30 -0.01 -13.83 -10.23
N ASN A 31 0.64 -13.10 -11.13
CA ASN A 31 1.69 -13.63 -12.00
C ASN A 31 3.03 -13.76 -11.26
N GLU A 32 3.80 -14.82 -11.57
CA GLU A 32 5.12 -15.07 -10.97
C GLU A 32 6.17 -13.99 -11.30
N HIS A 33 5.95 -13.22 -12.37
CA HIS A 33 6.83 -12.14 -12.81
C HIS A 33 6.36 -10.75 -12.36
N CYS A 34 5.44 -10.65 -11.40
CA CYS A 34 5.10 -9.37 -10.80
C CYS A 34 6.35 -8.74 -10.13
N ILE A 35 6.43 -7.42 -10.15
CA ILE A 35 7.52 -6.67 -9.51
C ILE A 35 7.02 -5.94 -8.26
N LEU A 36 7.94 -5.35 -7.50
CA LEU A 36 7.62 -4.57 -6.31
C LEU A 36 6.58 -3.48 -6.60
N ASP A 37 6.80 -2.71 -7.68
CA ASP A 37 5.90 -1.62 -8.10
C ASP A 37 4.46 -2.10 -8.30
N ASP A 38 4.26 -3.30 -8.85
CA ASP A 38 2.91 -3.84 -9.09
C ASP A 38 2.16 -4.07 -7.77
N VAL A 39 2.85 -4.71 -6.83
CA VAL A 39 2.27 -5.06 -5.52
C VAL A 39 2.08 -3.81 -4.68
N TYR A 40 3.03 -2.89 -4.72
CA TYR A 40 2.96 -1.59 -4.06
C TYR A 40 1.75 -0.79 -4.54
N LEU A 41 1.57 -0.66 -5.86
CA LEU A 41 0.47 0.09 -6.45
C LEU A 41 -0.90 -0.54 -6.12
N ALA A 42 -1.00 -1.87 -6.18
CA ALA A 42 -2.21 -2.57 -5.76
C ALA A 42 -2.53 -2.33 -4.28
N ALA A 43 -1.51 -2.30 -3.41
CA ALA A 43 -1.69 -2.04 -1.98
C ALA A 43 -2.20 -0.61 -1.71
N GLU A 44 -1.68 0.39 -2.45
CA GLU A 44 -2.14 1.77 -2.38
C GLU A 44 -3.60 1.90 -2.82
N TRP A 45 -4.00 1.24 -3.91
CA TRP A 45 -5.38 1.31 -4.40
C TRP A 45 -6.36 0.58 -3.48
N ALA A 46 -5.95 -0.55 -2.91
CA ALA A 46 -6.72 -1.24 -1.88
C ALA A 46 -6.90 -0.33 -0.65
N LEU A 47 -5.84 0.37 -0.23
CA LEU A 47 -5.93 1.32 0.88
C LEU A 47 -6.93 2.44 0.58
N ASP A 48 -6.74 3.15 -0.54
CA ASP A 48 -7.58 4.29 -0.95
C ASP A 48 -9.04 3.87 -1.20
N SER A 49 -9.30 2.58 -1.43
CA SER A 49 -10.63 1.99 -1.55
C SER A 49 -11.21 1.48 -0.22
N ASN A 50 -10.57 1.77 0.91
CA ASN A 50 -10.91 1.31 2.27
C ASN A 50 -10.86 -0.22 2.47
N GLN A 51 -10.18 -0.96 1.58
CA GLN A 51 -9.97 -2.40 1.70
C GLN A 51 -8.77 -2.70 2.60
N TYR A 52 -8.88 -2.33 3.88
CA TYR A 52 -7.73 -2.27 4.79
C TYR A 52 -7.01 -3.61 4.99
N ASN A 53 -7.73 -4.70 5.19
CA ASN A 53 -7.10 -6.01 5.37
C ASN A 53 -6.31 -6.44 4.12
N GLU A 54 -6.88 -6.22 2.94
CA GLU A 54 -6.23 -6.56 1.68
C GLU A 54 -5.02 -5.67 1.41
N SER A 55 -5.13 -4.38 1.72
CA SER A 55 -4.00 -3.46 1.69
C SER A 55 -2.87 -3.89 2.63
N ILE A 56 -3.19 -4.36 3.85
CA ILE A 56 -2.19 -4.90 4.80
C ILE A 56 -1.46 -6.10 4.21
N ASP A 57 -2.19 -7.05 3.61
CA ASP A 57 -1.61 -8.25 2.99
C ASP A 57 -0.69 -7.87 1.81
N LEU A 58 -1.14 -6.95 0.95
CA LEU A 58 -0.37 -6.48 -0.19
C LEU A 58 0.88 -5.69 0.25
N PHE A 59 0.78 -4.80 1.22
CA PHE A 59 1.95 -4.11 1.77
C PHE A 59 2.92 -5.08 2.47
N THR A 60 2.41 -6.13 3.12
CA THR A 60 3.24 -7.18 3.71
C THR A 60 4.02 -7.92 2.62
N ARG A 61 3.37 -8.25 1.52
CA ARG A 61 4.02 -8.84 0.35
C ARG A 61 5.05 -7.89 -0.28
N ALA A 62 4.71 -6.61 -0.45
CA ALA A 62 5.61 -5.59 -0.96
C ALA A 62 6.88 -5.48 -0.10
N LEU A 63 6.75 -5.43 1.23
CA LEU A 63 7.90 -5.45 2.15
C LEU A 63 8.78 -6.68 1.98
N SER A 64 8.18 -7.85 1.79
CA SER A 64 8.93 -9.09 1.55
C SER A 64 9.74 -9.01 0.26
N ILE A 65 9.13 -8.51 -0.82
CA ILE A 65 9.80 -8.31 -2.12
C ILE A 65 10.94 -7.29 -1.96
N SER A 66 10.66 -6.11 -1.41
CA SER A 66 11.66 -5.06 -1.12
C SER A 66 12.87 -5.61 -0.37
N LYS A 67 12.64 -6.36 0.73
CA LYS A 67 13.72 -6.97 1.53
C LYS A 67 14.52 -7.98 0.73
N SER A 68 13.87 -8.84 -0.05
CA SER A 68 14.56 -9.85 -0.87
C SER A 68 15.40 -9.24 -2.01
N GLN A 69 14.99 -8.08 -2.52
CA GLN A 69 15.66 -7.36 -3.60
C GLN A 69 16.64 -6.29 -3.09
N ASN A 70 16.74 -6.10 -1.76
CA ASN A 70 17.46 -4.98 -1.12
C ASN A 70 17.02 -3.59 -1.64
N GLU A 71 15.76 -3.48 -2.05
CA GLU A 71 15.19 -2.24 -2.54
C GLU A 71 14.53 -1.47 -1.40
N THR A 72 15.03 -0.28 -1.12
CA THR A 72 14.61 0.51 0.05
C THR A 72 13.72 1.70 -0.30
N TRP A 73 13.53 1.98 -1.59
CA TRP A 73 12.87 3.19 -2.08
C TRP A 73 11.47 3.42 -1.46
N TYR A 74 10.65 2.36 -1.43
CA TYR A 74 9.29 2.44 -0.86
C TYR A 74 9.22 2.08 0.61
N LEU A 75 10.32 1.63 1.24
CA LEU A 75 10.27 0.88 2.50
C LEU A 75 9.54 1.66 3.61
N SER A 76 9.92 2.93 3.80
CA SER A 76 9.33 3.77 4.82
C SER A 76 7.86 4.09 4.49
N THR A 77 7.54 4.35 3.22
CA THR A 77 6.16 4.57 2.79
C THR A 77 5.28 3.34 3.05
N ILE A 78 5.79 2.15 2.75
CA ILE A 78 5.07 0.90 2.99
C ILE A 78 4.81 0.69 4.48
N TYR A 79 5.83 0.88 5.33
CA TYR A 79 5.63 0.78 6.79
C TYR A 79 4.60 1.79 7.30
N LEU A 80 4.64 3.03 6.83
CA LEU A 80 3.69 4.06 7.28
C LEU A 80 2.25 3.76 6.81
N ALA A 81 2.08 3.37 5.55
CA ALA A 81 0.76 3.03 5.00
C ALA A 81 0.18 1.77 5.64
N ARG A 82 1.00 0.74 5.88
CA ARG A 82 0.57 -0.49 6.54
C ARG A 82 0.25 -0.26 8.01
N ALA A 83 1.04 0.54 8.73
CA ALA A 83 0.74 0.93 10.11
C ALA A 83 -0.60 1.66 10.22
N TYR A 84 -0.89 2.55 9.28
CA TYR A 84 -2.17 3.24 9.22
C TYR A 84 -3.33 2.27 9.01
N ALA A 85 -3.23 1.37 8.03
CA ALA A 85 -4.24 0.34 7.77
C ALA A 85 -4.45 -0.56 9.00
N GLN A 86 -3.37 -0.99 9.65
CA GLN A 86 -3.40 -1.78 10.89
C GLN A 86 -4.12 -1.05 12.02
N ALA A 87 -3.86 0.26 12.19
CA ALA A 87 -4.55 1.07 13.19
C ALA A 87 -6.07 1.13 12.93
N LEU A 88 -6.48 1.31 11.68
CA LEU A 88 -7.90 1.36 11.31
C LEU A 88 -8.66 0.06 11.54
N VAL A 89 -7.99 -1.09 11.46
CA VAL A 89 -8.59 -2.40 11.78
C VAL A 89 -8.41 -2.81 13.24
N GLY A 90 -7.84 -1.95 14.09
CA GLY A 90 -7.62 -2.21 15.52
C GLY A 90 -6.42 -3.10 15.85
N ALA A 91 -5.53 -3.38 14.89
CA ALA A 91 -4.31 -4.16 15.08
C ALA A 91 -3.18 -3.31 15.69
N LYS A 92 -3.42 -2.78 16.90
CA LYS A 92 -2.54 -1.80 17.58
C LYS A 92 -1.08 -2.24 17.69
N SER A 93 -0.83 -3.48 18.11
CA SER A 93 0.54 -3.97 18.29
C SER A 93 1.32 -4.01 16.97
N ASP A 94 0.67 -4.41 15.87
CA ASP A 94 1.31 -4.48 14.56
C ASP A 94 1.59 -3.08 14.01
N ALA A 95 0.64 -2.16 14.18
CA ALA A 95 0.81 -0.75 13.81
C ALA A 95 2.03 -0.14 14.55
N LEU A 96 2.14 -0.35 15.86
CA LEU A 96 3.28 0.14 16.64
C LEU A 96 4.62 -0.44 16.17
N ASN A 97 4.65 -1.73 15.81
CA ASN A 97 5.87 -2.39 15.31
C ASN A 97 6.36 -1.74 14.00
N ASP A 98 5.43 -1.39 13.10
CA ASP A 98 5.76 -0.71 11.85
C ASP A 98 6.20 0.74 12.09
N LEU A 99 5.56 1.46 13.01
CA LEU A 99 5.96 2.83 13.37
C LEU A 99 7.38 2.91 13.96
N MET A 100 7.86 1.85 14.61
CA MET A 100 9.24 1.76 15.11
C MET A 100 10.30 1.69 14.01
N GLN A 101 9.91 1.37 12.76
CA GLN A 101 10.83 1.28 11.62
C GLN A 101 11.06 2.61 10.91
N LEU A 102 10.38 3.67 11.36
CA LEU A 102 10.29 4.93 10.65
C LEU A 102 10.99 6.06 11.40
N ASP A 103 11.37 7.11 10.68
CA ASP A 103 11.69 8.42 11.24
C ASP A 103 10.41 9.26 11.36
N ASP A 104 10.41 10.28 12.22
CA ASP A 104 9.20 11.04 12.58
C ASP A 104 8.69 12.00 11.49
N GLU A 105 9.52 12.31 10.49
CA GLU A 105 9.22 13.30 9.46
C GLU A 105 8.43 12.76 8.26
N LEU A 106 8.26 11.43 8.15
CA LEU A 106 7.58 10.84 7.00
C LEU A 106 6.07 11.14 7.01
N GLN A 107 5.56 11.46 5.83
CA GLN A 107 4.14 11.72 5.62
C GLN A 107 3.66 11.24 4.26
N ILE A 108 2.39 10.83 4.19
CA ILE A 108 1.68 10.48 2.96
C ILE A 108 0.50 11.43 2.78
N THR A 109 0.45 12.08 1.61
CA THR A 109 -0.53 13.14 1.27
C THR A 109 -1.37 12.82 0.04
N TRP A 110 -1.05 11.75 -0.70
CA TRP A 110 -1.61 11.49 -2.03
C TRP A 110 -2.80 10.52 -2.05
N PHE A 111 -3.12 9.87 -0.93
CA PHE A 111 -4.38 9.13 -0.81
C PHE A 111 -5.56 10.10 -0.81
N LYS A 112 -6.50 9.89 -1.73
CA LYS A 112 -7.62 10.83 -1.95
C LYS A 112 -8.72 10.67 -0.91
N ASN A 113 -8.93 9.44 -0.45
CA ASN A 113 -10.00 9.10 0.48
C ASN A 113 -9.54 9.06 1.94
N HIS A 114 -8.27 9.40 2.20
CA HIS A 114 -7.68 9.40 3.53
C HIS A 114 -7.17 10.80 3.90
N PRO A 115 -7.15 11.12 5.21
CA PRO A 115 -6.48 12.31 5.67
C PRO A 115 -4.98 12.20 5.39
N PHE A 116 -4.28 13.31 5.63
CA PHE A 116 -2.84 13.31 5.77
C PHE A 116 -2.38 12.26 6.79
N ILE A 117 -1.53 11.33 6.35
CA ILE A 117 -1.05 10.22 7.18
C ILE A 117 0.38 10.52 7.62
N ASN A 118 0.60 10.54 8.93
CA ASN A 118 1.93 10.55 9.54
C ASN A 118 1.90 9.79 10.88
N LYS A 119 3.05 9.60 11.51
CA LYS A 119 3.12 8.90 12.80
C LYS A 119 2.22 9.50 13.88
N GLN A 120 2.20 10.82 14.00
CA GLN A 120 1.41 11.51 15.02
C GLN A 120 -0.08 11.19 14.85
N PHE A 121 -0.59 11.29 13.62
CA PHE A 121 -1.97 10.97 13.31
C PHE A 121 -2.29 9.51 13.62
N ILE A 122 -1.43 8.57 13.22
CA ILE A 122 -1.65 7.14 13.52
C ILE A 122 -1.68 6.91 15.04
N ASN A 123 -0.79 7.53 15.82
CA ASN A 123 -0.82 7.41 17.28
C ASN A 123 -2.16 7.88 17.87
N THR A 124 -2.80 8.93 17.32
CA THR A 124 -4.13 9.37 17.78
C THR A 124 -5.24 8.35 17.51
N LEU A 125 -5.06 7.45 16.54
CA LEU A 125 -6.00 6.35 16.26
C LEU A 125 -5.80 5.16 17.21
N LEU A 126 -4.63 5.08 17.84
CA LEU A 126 -4.25 3.98 18.72
C LEU A 126 -4.51 4.28 20.20
N ASP A 127 -4.76 5.53 20.56
CA ASP A 127 -5.08 5.99 21.93
C ASP A 127 -6.53 5.64 22.34
#